data_AF-A0A2P6WB75-F1
#
_entry.id   AF-A0A2P6WB75-F1
#
_cell.length_a   1.000
_cell.length_b   1.000
_cell.length_c   1.000
_cell.angle_alpha   90.00
_cell.angle_beta   90.00
_cell.angle_gamma   90.00
#
_symmetry.space_group_name_H-M   'P 1'
#
loop_
_entity.id
_entity.type
_entity.pdbx_description
1 polymer ?
#
loop_
_entity_poly.entity_id
_entity_poly.type
_entity_poly.pdbx_seq_one_letter_code
_entity_poly.pdbx_strand_id
1 'polypeptide(L)'
;MDEVVGELRGLEGVKAVRRFSGSLRVELFSRPVQGSDVVEISGDPRRISQGIRSVFEDARKEGIVESWEWVVKPEKKYRDSSPVDGVSDRSAKGYDRGFYRVSFRPARE
;
A
#
# COMPACT_ATOMS: atom_id res chain seq x y z
N MET A 1 -3.38 0.53 -19.17
CA MET A 1 -2.52 0.98 -18.06
C MET A 1 -2.96 2.32 -17.49
N ASP A 2 -3.31 3.31 -18.31
CA ASP A 2 -3.89 4.57 -17.81
C ASP A 2 -5.19 4.33 -17.02
N GLU A 3 -6.02 3.39 -17.50
CA GLU A 3 -7.21 2.90 -16.81
C GLU A 3 -6.92 2.36 -15.40
N VAL A 4 -6.00 1.39 -15.28
CA VAL A 4 -5.50 0.86 -13.99
C VAL A 4 -5.07 1.99 -13.04
N VAL A 5 -4.35 2.99 -13.55
CA VAL A 5 -3.93 4.14 -12.74
C VAL A 5 -5.13 4.98 -12.30
N GLY A 6 -6.11 5.19 -13.18
CA GLY A 6 -7.36 5.89 -12.89
C GLY A 6 -8.16 5.18 -11.79
N GLU A 7 -8.36 3.88 -11.91
CA GLU A 7 -9.07 3.07 -10.92
C GLU A 7 -8.38 3.07 -9.55
N LEU A 8 -7.05 2.88 -9.53
CA LEU A 8 -6.28 2.94 -8.29
C LEU A 8 -6.38 4.30 -7.60
N ARG A 9 -6.43 5.40 -8.36
CA ARG A 9 -6.64 6.75 -7.81
C ARG A 9 -8.06 6.96 -7.27
N GLY A 10 -9.03 6.18 -7.73
CA GLY A 10 -10.41 6.20 -7.23
C GLY A 10 -10.61 5.45 -5.91
N LEU A 11 -9.63 4.64 -5.47
CA LEU A 11 -9.74 3.88 -4.22
C LEU A 11 -9.68 4.80 -2.99
N GLU A 12 -10.59 4.56 -2.05
CA GLU A 12 -10.59 5.25 -0.76
C GLU A 12 -9.26 5.01 -0.01
N GLY A 13 -8.65 6.07 0.52
CA GLY A 13 -7.36 6.01 1.20
C GLY A 13 -6.14 6.12 0.28
N VAL A 14 -6.31 6.13 -1.04
CA VAL A 14 -5.24 6.42 -2.01
C VAL A 14 -5.15 7.92 -2.27
N LYS A 15 -3.97 8.50 -2.06
CA LYS A 15 -3.68 9.91 -2.30
C LYS A 15 -3.21 10.17 -3.73
N ALA A 16 -2.31 9.33 -4.23
CA ALA A 16 -1.73 9.48 -5.55
C ALA A 16 -1.19 8.15 -6.06
N VAL A 17 -1.11 8.01 -7.38
CA VAL A 17 -0.48 6.86 -8.03
C VAL A 17 0.58 7.40 -8.98
N ARG A 18 1.83 6.95 -8.81
CA ARG A 18 2.95 7.31 -9.68
C ARG A 18 3.40 6.11 -10.47
N ARG A 19 3.56 6.30 -11.77
CA ARG A 19 4.06 5.26 -12.68
C ARG A 19 5.58 5.35 -12.79
N PHE A 20 6.19 4.18 -12.73
CA PHE A 20 7.60 3.94 -13.02
C PHE A 20 7.69 2.86 -14.10
N SER A 21 8.85 2.71 -14.73
CA SER A 21 9.07 1.62 -15.68
C SER A 21 8.84 0.27 -14.98
N GLY A 22 7.81 -0.47 -15.40
CA GLY A 22 7.41 -1.77 -14.84
C GLY A 22 6.85 -1.74 -13.41
N SER A 23 6.57 -0.59 -12.80
CA SER A 23 5.97 -0.56 -11.46
C SER A 23 5.09 0.67 -11.20
N LEU A 24 4.11 0.52 -10.31
CA LEU A 24 3.30 1.61 -9.77
C LEU A 24 3.62 1.81 -8.29
N ARG A 25 3.74 3.06 -7.88
CA ARG A 25 3.74 3.46 -6.46
C ARG A 25 2.39 4.04 -6.12
N VAL A 26 1.67 3.41 -5.21
CA VAL A 26 0.38 3.86 -4.70
C VAL A 26 0.62 4.56 -3.36
N GLU A 27 0.64 5.88 -3.38
CA GLU A 27 0.77 6.72 -2.19
C GLU A 27 -0.57 6.80 -1.46
N LEU A 28 -0.56 6.58 -0.15
CA LEU A 28 -1.75 6.63 0.68
C LEU A 28 -1.89 8.00 1.33
N PHE A 29 -3.11 8.32 1.77
CA PHE A 29 -3.27 9.39 2.74
C PHE A 29 -2.58 8.98 4.02
N SER A 30 -1.44 9.59 4.32
CA SER A 30 -0.68 9.31 5.53
C SER A 30 -0.03 10.58 6.06
N ARG A 31 0.15 10.64 7.38
CA ARG A 31 0.83 11.74 8.07
C ARG A 31 2.02 11.20 8.90
N PRO A 32 3.16 11.89 8.92
CA PRO A 32 4.27 11.50 9.79
C PRO A 32 3.85 11.63 11.26
N VAL A 33 4.27 10.67 12.09
CA VAL A 33 4.09 10.76 13.55
C VAL A 33 5.25 11.59 14.12
N GLN A 34 4.93 12.69 14.82
CA GLN A 34 5.97 13.57 15.37
C GLN A 34 6.93 12.83 16.30
N GLY A 35 8.23 13.08 16.14
CA GLY A 35 9.28 12.42 16.93
C GLY A 35 9.43 10.93 16.64
N SER A 36 9.04 10.46 15.44
CA SER A 36 9.16 9.06 15.05
C SER A 36 9.34 8.86 13.55
N ASP A 37 10.04 7.79 13.17
CA ASP A 37 10.26 7.36 11.78
C ASP A 37 9.08 6.58 11.18
N VAL A 38 7.87 6.76 11.70
CA VAL A 38 6.67 6.05 11.23
C VAL A 38 5.62 7.04 10.74
N VAL A 39 4.70 6.52 9.94
CA VAL A 39 3.55 7.26 9.44
C VAL A 39 2.26 6.66 9.95
N GLU A 40 1.27 7.50 10.19
CA GLU A 40 -0.10 7.08 10.41
C GLU A 40 -0.82 7.09 9.05
N ILE A 41 -1.39 5.95 8.65
CA ILE A 41 -2.18 5.83 7.41
C ILE A 41 -3.65 6.15 7.75
N SER A 42 -4.23 7.09 7.03
CA SER A 42 -5.65 7.42 7.10
C SER A 42 -6.44 6.39 6.26
N GLY A 43 -7.16 5.51 6.94
CA GLY A 43 -7.94 4.42 6.33
C GLY A 43 -7.44 3.05 6.76
N ASP A 44 -8.13 1.99 6.34
CA ASP A 44 -7.77 0.61 6.66
C ASP A 44 -6.85 0.01 5.57
N PRO A 45 -5.57 -0.28 5.87
CA PRO A 45 -4.65 -0.77 4.84
C PRO A 45 -5.01 -2.16 4.30
N ARG A 46 -5.81 -2.95 5.03
CA ARG A 46 -6.27 -4.26 4.52
C ARG A 46 -7.27 -4.02 3.38
N ARG A 47 -8.27 -3.16 3.58
CA ARG A 47 -9.23 -2.76 2.55
C ARG A 47 -8.54 -2.12 1.35
N ILE A 48 -7.60 -1.19 1.59
CA ILE A 48 -6.83 -0.56 0.50
C ILE A 48 -6.07 -1.63 -0.29
N SER A 49 -5.38 -2.55 0.38
CA SER A 49 -4.63 -3.62 -0.29
C SER A 49 -5.52 -4.59 -1.07
N GLN A 50 -6.73 -4.85 -0.59
CA GLN A 50 -7.73 -5.65 -1.31
C GLN A 50 -8.26 -4.92 -2.54
N GLY A 51 -8.52 -3.61 -2.45
CA GLY A 51 -8.92 -2.79 -3.59
C GLY A 51 -7.85 -2.77 -4.68
N ILE A 52 -6.60 -2.49 -4.32
CA ILE A 52 -5.48 -2.51 -5.27
C ILE A 52 -5.35 -3.91 -5.91
N ARG A 53 -5.43 -4.98 -5.10
CA ARG A 53 -5.41 -6.35 -5.61
C ARG A 53 -6.53 -6.56 -6.63
N SER A 54 -7.75 -6.13 -6.33
CA SER A 54 -8.90 -6.28 -7.22
C SER A 54 -8.66 -5.62 -8.57
N VAL A 55 -8.17 -4.38 -8.57
CA VAL A 55 -7.87 -3.63 -9.81
C VAL A 55 -6.82 -4.36 -10.66
N PHE A 56 -5.74 -4.86 -10.06
CA PHE A 56 -4.73 -5.60 -10.82
C PHE A 56 -5.19 -6.98 -11.29
N GLU A 57 -6.05 -7.66 -10.52
CA GLU A 57 -6.64 -8.93 -10.95
C GLU A 57 -7.64 -8.73 -12.09
N ASP A 58 -8.38 -7.62 -12.11
CA ASP A 58 -9.28 -7.27 -13.21
C ASP A 58 -8.49 -6.92 -14.47
N ALA A 59 -7.50 -6.03 -14.34
CA ALA A 59 -6.58 -5.70 -15.41
C ALA A 59 -5.84 -6.92 -15.98
N ARG A 60 -5.65 -7.97 -15.17
CA ARG A 60 -5.09 -9.25 -15.64
C ARG A 60 -6.07 -10.05 -16.48
N LYS A 61 -7.35 -10.09 -16.07
CA LYS A 61 -8.41 -10.76 -16.84
C LYS A 61 -8.70 -10.05 -18.16
N GLU A 62 -8.60 -8.73 -18.17
CA GLU A 62 -8.77 -7.88 -19.36
C GLU A 62 -7.53 -7.90 -20.28
N GLY A 63 -6.46 -8.59 -19.89
CA GLY A 63 -5.24 -8.70 -20.70
C GLY A 63 -4.39 -7.44 -20.74
N ILE A 64 -4.59 -6.49 -19.81
CA ILE A 64 -3.78 -5.25 -19.71
C ILE A 64 -2.43 -5.55 -19.04
N VAL A 65 -2.42 -6.45 -18.05
CA VAL A 65 -1.23 -6.92 -17.35
C VAL A 65 -1.16 -8.44 -17.37
N GLU A 66 -0.01 -9.01 -17.70
CA GLU A 66 0.18 -10.46 -17.69
C GLU A 66 0.31 -10.99 -16.25
N SER A 67 1.07 -10.26 -15.44
CA SER A 67 1.37 -10.60 -14.06
C SER A 67 1.71 -9.35 -13.26
N TRP A 68 1.53 -9.44 -11.95
CA TRP A 68 1.86 -8.38 -11.01
C TRP A 68 2.25 -8.95 -9.65
N GLU A 69 3.02 -8.18 -8.89
CA GLU A 69 3.49 -8.58 -7.56
C GLU A 69 3.66 -7.39 -6.61
N TRP A 70 3.50 -7.64 -5.32
CA TRP A 70 3.79 -6.67 -4.28
C TRP A 70 5.30 -6.58 -4.05
N VAL A 71 5.90 -5.44 -4.43
CA VAL A 71 7.30 -5.14 -4.10
C VAL A 71 7.41 -4.51 -2.72
N VAL A 72 6.44 -3.66 -2.39
CA VAL A 72 6.41 -2.94 -1.12
C VAL A 72 5.00 -2.90 -0.57
N LYS A 73 4.86 -3.26 0.71
CA LYS A 73 3.63 -3.10 1.48
C LYS A 73 3.93 -2.31 2.76
N PRO A 74 3.04 -1.42 3.22
CA PRO A 74 3.12 -0.82 4.54
C PRO A 74 3.05 -1.90 5.63
N GLU A 75 4.01 -1.91 6.53
CA GLU A 75 4.06 -2.83 7.66
C GLU A 75 3.86 -2.09 8.98
N LYS A 76 3.08 -2.68 9.88
CA LYS A 76 2.85 -2.12 11.21
C LYS A 76 4.15 -2.18 12.02
N LYS A 77 4.57 -1.05 12.57
CA LYS A 77 5.62 -0.96 13.58
C LYS A 77 4.97 -0.86 14.95
N TYR A 78 5.43 -1.67 15.89
CA TYR A 78 4.98 -1.66 17.26
C TYR A 78 5.96 -0.83 18.10
N ARG A 79 5.45 -0.18 19.15
CA ARG A 79 6.33 0.48 20.13
C ARG A 79 7.14 -0.61 20.84
N ASP A 80 8.45 -0.40 20.93
CA ASP A 80 9.30 -1.24 21.78
C ASP A 80 8.98 -0.87 23.23
N SER A 81 8.03 -1.58 23.82
CA SER A 81 7.81 -1.53 25.26
C SER A 81 8.48 -2.77 25.83
N SER A 82 9.57 -2.58 26.57
CA SER A 82 10.06 -3.60 27.49
C SER A 82 8.89 -4.03 28.39
N PRO A 83 8.64 -5.33 28.57
CA PRO A 83 7.49 -5.80 29.34
C PRO A 83 7.66 -5.37 30.80
N VAL A 84 6.86 -4.40 31.24
CA VAL A 84 6.59 -4.17 32.65
C VAL A 84 5.30 -4.94 32.95
N ASP A 85 5.45 -6.03 33.71
CA ASP A 85 4.35 -6.73 34.37
C ASP A 85 3.23 -7.29 33.45
N GLY A 86 3.49 -8.42 32.78
CA GLY A 86 2.47 -9.39 32.33
C GLY A 86 1.43 -8.96 31.29
N VAL A 87 1.29 -7.68 30.95
CA VAL A 87 0.30 -7.14 30.02
C VAL A 87 1.03 -6.56 28.81
N SER A 88 0.99 -7.29 27.69
CA SER A 88 1.56 -6.83 26.42
C SER A 88 0.59 -5.84 25.76
N ASP A 89 0.51 -4.61 26.26
CA ASP A 89 -0.14 -3.51 25.54
C ASP A 89 0.77 -3.08 24.38
N ARG A 90 0.73 -3.84 23.29
CA ARG A 90 1.44 -3.49 22.05
C ARG A 90 0.66 -2.41 21.32
N SER A 91 0.73 -1.18 21.82
CA SER A 91 0.24 -0.02 21.07
C SER A 91 1.03 0.13 19.76
N ALA A 92 0.33 0.08 18.63
CA ALA A 92 0.94 0.26 17.31
C ALA A 92 1.51 1.68 17.20
N LYS A 93 2.81 1.80 16.88
CA LYS A 93 3.49 3.09 16.70
C LYS A 93 3.02 3.77 15.41
N GLY A 94 2.70 2.98 14.40
CA GLY A 94 2.28 3.42 13.07
C GLY A 94 2.72 2.41 12.01
N TYR A 95 2.94 2.89 10.80
CA TYR A 95 3.46 2.12 9.67
C TYR A 95 4.84 2.62 9.29
N ASP A 96 5.70 1.72 8.81
CA ASP A 96 7.05 2.09 8.38
C ASP A 96 7.07 2.97 7.12
N ARG A 97 6.00 2.93 6.32
CA ARG A 97 5.83 3.72 5.08
C ARG A 97 4.37 3.95 4.74
N GLY A 98 4.10 5.02 3.99
CA GLY A 98 2.75 5.43 3.58
C GLY A 98 2.41 5.09 2.14
N PHE A 99 3.02 4.05 1.56
CA PHE A 99 2.81 3.69 0.16
C PHE A 99 2.95 2.19 -0.08
N TYR A 100 2.25 1.71 -1.11
CA TYR A 100 2.51 0.42 -1.73
C TYR A 100 3.36 0.59 -2.99
N ARG A 101 4.13 -0.43 -3.34
CA ARG A 101 4.77 -0.55 -4.66
C ARG A 101 4.36 -1.88 -5.28
N VAL A 102 3.82 -1.81 -6.48
CA VAL A 102 3.39 -2.96 -7.26
C VAL A 102 4.24 -3.02 -8.52
N SER A 103 4.92 -4.13 -8.75
CA SER A 103 5.57 -4.40 -10.03
C SER A 103 4.57 -5.10 -10.93
N PHE A 104 4.64 -4.85 -12.23
CA PHE A 104 3.77 -5.48 -13.21
C PHE A 104 4.52 -5.77 -14.50
N ARG A 105 4.14 -6.85 -15.17
CA ARG A 105 4.51 -7.11 -16.56
C ARG A 105 3.34 -6.72 -17.46
N PRO A 106 3.54 -5.79 -18.41
CA PRO A 106 2.53 -5.55 -19.42
C PRO A 106 2.31 -6.84 -20.21
N ALA A 107 1.07 -7.09 -20.64
CA ALA A 107 0.85 -8.12 -21.64
C ALA A 107 1.67 -7.75 -22.89
N ARG A 108 2.33 -8.74 -23.49
CA ARG A 108 3.00 -8.53 -24.78
C ARG A 108 1.92 -8.26 -25.83
N GLU A 109 1.98 -7.09 -26.46
CA GLU A 109 1.32 -6.83 -27.75
C GLU A 109 1.95 -7.67 -28.86
#